data_AF-A0A1B0PEH0-F1
#
_entry.id   AF-A0A1B0PEH0-F1
#
_cell.length_a   1.000
_cell.length_b   1.000
_cell.length_c   1.000
_cell.angle_alpha   90.00
_cell.angle_beta   90.00
_cell.angle_gamma   90.00
#
_symmetry.space_group_name_H-M   'P 1'
#
loop_
_entity.id
_entity.type
_entity.pdbx_description
1 polymer ?
#
loop_
_entity_poly.entity_id
_entity_poly.type
_entity_poly.pdbx_seq_one_letter_code
_entity_poly.pdbx_strand_id
1 'polypeptide(L)'
;FGYEYIRVAPDQGALLKGMFLPYCQDCGAPQLEQAVGIVGAVIMPHNIYLHSALVKSREVNRANKKEVKEANKYFFIESCIALFISFLINVFVVAVFAEAFYNKTNMEVNEQCNQTGIHTDLFPPNNHTLEVDIYKGGV
;
A
#
# COMPACT_ATOMS: atom_id res chain seq x y z
N PHE A 1 5.89 -10.41 0.74
CA PHE A 1 5.73 -9.13 1.46
C PHE A 1 5.44 -9.31 2.95
N GLY A 2 4.41 -10.04 3.39
CA GLY A 2 4.19 -10.25 4.84
C GLY A 2 5.39 -10.88 5.57
N TYR A 3 6.06 -11.86 4.94
CA TYR A 3 7.31 -12.43 5.47
C TYR A 3 8.45 -11.40 5.53
N GLU A 4 8.65 -10.61 4.46
CA GLU A 4 9.66 -9.56 4.41
C GLU A 4 9.41 -8.46 5.45
N TYR A 5 8.15 -8.08 5.69
CA TYR A 5 7.79 -7.13 6.73
C TYR A 5 8.22 -7.61 8.12
N ILE A 6 8.04 -8.90 8.41
CA ILE A 6 8.45 -9.50 9.69
C ILE A 6 9.99 -9.56 9.78
N ARG A 7 10.66 -9.85 8.66
CA ARG A 7 12.13 -9.97 8.60
C ARG A 7 12.84 -8.63 8.74
N VAL A 8 12.32 -7.61 8.06
CA VAL A 8 12.82 -6.22 8.09
C VAL A 8 12.49 -5.56 9.43
N ALA A 9 11.40 -6.00 10.09
CA ALA A 9 10.98 -5.54 11.41
C ALA A 9 11.02 -4.01 11.56
N PRO A 10 10.32 -3.25 10.69
CA PRO A 10 10.32 -1.80 10.76
C PRO A 10 9.75 -1.31 12.09
N ASP A 11 10.11 -0.09 12.50
CA ASP A 11 9.61 0.52 13.74
C ASP A 11 8.07 0.61 13.72
N GLN A 12 7.44 -0.29 14.48
CA GLN A 12 5.99 -0.40 14.55
C GLN A 12 5.36 0.83 15.21
N GLY A 13 6.08 1.51 16.11
CA GLY A 13 5.62 2.73 16.76
C GLY A 13 5.57 3.91 15.80
N ALA A 14 6.61 4.06 14.97
CA ALA A 14 6.65 5.07 13.90
C ALA A 14 5.56 4.79 12.83
N LEU A 15 5.38 3.52 12.44
CA LEU A 15 4.34 3.12 11.49
C LEU A 15 2.93 3.41 12.03
N LEU A 16 2.62 2.97 13.26
CA LEU A 16 1.31 3.25 13.86
C LEU A 16 1.07 4.75 14.02
N LYS A 17 2.10 5.51 14.44
CA LYS A 17 2.00 6.97 14.53
C LYS A 17 1.70 7.59 13.16
N GLY A 18 2.41 7.19 12.10
CA GLY A 18 2.17 7.68 10.74
C GLY A 18 0.83 7.25 10.14
N MET A 19 0.30 6.08 10.52
CA MET A 19 -1.00 5.58 10.08
C MET A 19 -2.17 6.36 10.68
N PHE A 20 -2.08 6.75 11.96
CA PHE A 20 -3.19 7.41 12.68
C PHE A 20 -3.05 8.93 12.77
N LEU A 21 -1.83 9.47 12.67
CA LEU A 21 -1.58 10.91 12.65
C LEU A 21 -1.04 11.33 11.29
N PRO A 22 -1.86 11.97 10.44
CA PRO A 22 -1.37 12.61 9.22
C PRO A 22 -0.55 13.85 9.61
N TYR A 23 0.74 13.65 9.88
CA TYR A 23 1.67 14.72 10.20
C TYR A 23 2.80 14.72 9.19
N CYS A 24 3.04 15.88 8.59
CA CYS A 24 4.22 16.10 7.78
C CYS A 24 4.76 17.50 8.04
N GLN A 25 5.98 17.55 8.55
CA GLN A 25 6.72 18.79 8.73
C GLN A 25 7.40 19.09 7.38
N ASP A 26 7.12 20.26 6.80
CA ASP A 26 7.65 20.72 5.51
C ASP A 26 7.21 19.93 4.25
N CYS A 27 5.99 19.35 4.26
CA CYS A 27 5.40 18.79 3.04
C CYS A 27 5.12 19.86 1.99
N GLY A 28 5.70 19.71 0.81
CA GLY A 28 5.38 20.50 -0.38
C GLY A 28 4.34 19.84 -1.28
N ALA A 29 4.14 20.41 -2.46
CA ALA A 29 3.30 19.84 -3.51
C ALA A 29 3.67 18.39 -3.92
N PRO A 30 4.95 17.99 -4.04
CA PRO A 30 5.27 16.65 -4.56
C PRO A 30 4.92 15.52 -3.58
N GLN A 31 5.06 15.75 -2.27
CA GLN A 31 4.68 14.76 -1.24
C GLN A 31 3.15 14.61 -1.17
N LEU A 32 2.42 15.71 -1.35
CA LEU A 32 0.95 15.69 -1.41
C LEU A 32 0.45 14.93 -2.65
N GLU A 33 1.09 15.14 -3.79
CA GLU A 33 0.77 14.42 -5.03
C GLU A 33 1.00 12.90 -4.87
N GLN A 34 2.10 12.49 -4.26
CA GLN A 34 2.36 11.10 -3.92
C GLN A 34 1.29 10.53 -2.98
N ALA A 35 0.91 11.27 -1.93
CA ALA A 35 -0.14 10.83 -1.00
C ALA A 35 -1.49 10.64 -1.69
N VAL A 36 -1.88 11.58 -2.56
CA VAL A 36 -3.12 11.47 -3.36
C VAL A 36 -3.02 10.31 -4.35
N GLY A 37 -1.86 10.10 -4.96
CA GLY A 37 -1.58 8.96 -5.83
C GLY A 37 -1.77 7.61 -5.13
N ILE A 38 -1.27 7.49 -3.89
CA ILE A 38 -1.47 6.28 -3.06
C ILE A 38 -2.96 6.08 -2.77
N VAL A 39 -3.68 7.13 -2.38
CA VAL A 39 -5.14 7.04 -2.14
C VAL A 39 -5.89 6.61 -3.41
N GLY A 40 -5.53 7.18 -4.56
CA GLY A 40 -6.13 6.84 -5.86
C GLY A 40 -5.83 5.41 -6.30
N ALA A 41 -4.64 4.89 -6.00
CA ALA A 41 -4.27 3.51 -6.28
C ALA A 41 -5.04 2.50 -5.40
N VAL A 42 -5.33 2.87 -4.14
CA VAL A 42 -6.09 2.02 -3.21
C VAL A 42 -7.58 1.99 -3.56
N ILE A 43 -8.15 3.13 -3.96
CA ILE A 43 -9.58 3.24 -4.31
C ILE A 43 -9.75 3.01 -5.81
N MET A 44 -9.80 1.74 -6.23
CA MET A 44 -10.11 1.38 -7.62
C MET A 44 -11.61 1.54 -7.92
N PRO A 45 -12.04 2.48 -8.79
CA PRO A 45 -13.45 2.77 -8.99
C PRO A 45 -14.20 1.59 -9.61
N HIS A 46 -13.55 0.81 -10.48
CA HIS A 46 -14.17 -0.34 -11.13
C HIS A 46 -14.60 -1.43 -10.14
N ASN A 47 -13.84 -1.62 -9.05
CA ASN A 47 -14.18 -2.59 -8.02
C ASN A 47 -15.46 -2.19 -7.29
N ILE A 48 -15.73 -0.90 -7.10
CA ILE A 48 -16.98 -0.42 -6.49
C ILE A 48 -18.17 -0.76 -7.39
N TYR A 49 -18.06 -0.56 -8.71
CA TYR A 49 -19.14 -0.87 -9.65
C TYR A 49 -19.39 -2.38 -9.79
N LEU A 50 -18.33 -3.18 -9.91
CA LEU A 50 -18.43 -4.63 -10.04
C LEU A 50 -19.00 -5.28 -8.76
N HIS A 51 -18.54 -4.84 -7.59
CA HIS A 51 -19.03 -5.34 -6.31
C HIS A 51 -20.49 -4.90 -6.06
N SER A 52 -20.89 -3.69 -6.52
CA SER A 52 -22.28 -3.24 -6.47
C SER A 52 -23.19 -4.07 -7.40
N ALA A 53 -22.70 -4.47 -8.58
CA ALA A 53 -23.45 -5.31 -9.52
C ALA A 53 -23.62 -6.75 -8.99
N LEU A 54 -22.58 -7.33 -8.37
CA LEU A 54 -22.63 -8.64 -7.71
C LEU A 54 -23.58 -8.67 -6.51
N VAL A 55 -23.63 -7.59 -5.71
CA VAL A 55 -24.59 -7.49 -4.60
C VAL A 55 -26.04 -7.40 -5.11
N LYS A 56 -26.24 -6.82 -6.30
CA LYS A 56 -27.57 -6.67 -6.92
C LYS A 56 -28.05 -7.93 -7.65
N SER A 57 -27.15 -8.84 -8.04
CA SER A 57 -27.48 -10.09 -8.74
C SER A 57 -27.97 -11.21 -7.82
N ARG A 58 -27.75 -11.10 -6.51
CA ARG A 58 -28.26 -12.08 -5.53
C ARG A 58 -29.76 -11.87 -5.32
N GLU A 59 -30.55 -12.94 -5.48
CA GLU A 59 -31.98 -12.91 -5.19
C GLU A 59 -32.21 -12.67 -3.70
N VAL A 60 -32.49 -11.41 -3.34
CA VAL A 60 -32.93 -11.02 -2.00
C VAL A 60 -34.40 -10.66 -2.09
N ASN A 61 -35.23 -11.24 -1.22
CA ASN A 61 -36.65 -10.93 -1.18
C ASN A 61 -36.87 -9.51 -0.63
N ARG A 62 -36.91 -8.52 -1.52
CA ARG A 62 -36.99 -7.08 -1.18
C ARG A 62 -38.31 -6.69 -0.51
N ALA A 63 -39.31 -7.59 -0.50
CA ALA A 63 -40.57 -7.38 0.19
C ALA A 63 -40.43 -7.45 1.72
N ASN A 64 -39.43 -8.18 2.25
CA ASN A 64 -39.21 -8.31 3.68
C ASN A 64 -38.05 -7.43 4.16
N LYS A 65 -38.36 -6.32 4.82
CA LYS A 65 -37.34 -5.36 5.32
C LYS A 65 -36.33 -5.97 6.30
N LYS A 66 -36.70 -7.04 7.02
CA LYS A 66 -35.79 -7.73 7.95
C LYS A 66 -34.68 -8.48 7.21
N GLU A 67 -35.03 -9.22 6.16
CA GLU A 67 -34.08 -10.00 5.35
C GLU A 67 -33.10 -9.09 4.60
N VAL A 68 -33.57 -7.95 4.09
CA VAL A 68 -32.71 -6.94 3.44
C VAL A 68 -31.69 -6.35 4.42
N LYS A 69 -32.10 -6.06 5.66
CA LYS A 69 -31.20 -5.50 6.69
C LYS A 69 -30.12 -6.51 7.09
N GLU A 70 -30.49 -7.78 7.21
CA GLU A 70 -29.57 -8.85 7.57
C GLU A 70 -28.56 -9.13 6.43
N ALA A 71 -29.04 -9.21 5.18
CA ALA A 71 -28.18 -9.33 4.00
C ALA A 71 -27.16 -8.19 3.92
N ASN A 72 -27.61 -6.93 4.09
CA ASN A 72 -26.71 -5.77 4.07
C ASN A 72 -25.64 -5.84 5.17
N LYS A 73 -25.97 -6.38 6.36
CA LYS A 73 -25.00 -6.51 7.45
C LYS A 73 -23.90 -7.52 7.11
N TYR A 74 -24.27 -8.69 6.58
CA TYR A 74 -23.28 -9.69 6.17
C TYR A 74 -22.40 -9.18 5.02
N PHE A 75 -22.99 -8.52 4.03
CA PHE A 75 -22.23 -7.91 2.94
C PHE A 75 -21.28 -6.82 3.42
N PHE A 76 -21.71 -5.96 4.35
CA PHE A 76 -20.84 -4.94 4.91
C PHE A 76 -19.63 -5.57 5.60
N ILE A 77 -19.84 -6.63 6.39
CA ILE A 77 -18.75 -7.35 7.07
C ILE A 77 -17.80 -7.99 6.06
N GLU A 78 -18.33 -8.67 5.04
CA GLU A 78 -17.54 -9.32 3.99
C GLU A 78 -16.67 -8.30 3.24
N SER A 79 -17.27 -7.19 2.78
CA SER A 79 -16.55 -6.12 2.11
C SER A 79 -15.55 -5.41 3.04
N CYS A 80 -15.89 -5.19 4.31
CA CYS A 80 -14.96 -4.62 5.29
C CYS A 80 -13.73 -5.50 5.50
N ILE A 81 -13.90 -6.83 5.61
CA ILE A 81 -12.79 -7.76 5.77
C ILE A 81 -11.91 -7.75 4.51
N ALA A 82 -12.51 -7.79 3.32
CA ALA A 82 -11.76 -7.74 2.06
C ALA A 82 -10.94 -6.44 1.93
N LEU A 83 -11.55 -5.28 2.23
CA LEU A 83 -10.87 -3.98 2.22
C LEU A 83 -9.78 -3.90 3.29
N PHE A 84 -10.01 -4.47 4.48
CA PHE A 84 -9.03 -4.48 5.56
C PHE A 84 -7.80 -5.30 5.20
N ILE A 85 -7.97 -6.48 4.59
CA ILE A 85 -6.85 -7.30 4.11
C ILE A 85 -6.09 -6.57 3.01
N SER A 86 -6.79 -5.97 2.04
CA SER A 86 -6.17 -5.17 0.97
C SER A 86 -5.34 -4.00 1.54
N PHE A 87 -5.91 -3.29 2.52
CA PHE A 87 -5.21 -2.23 3.23
C PHE A 87 -3.92 -2.73 3.90
N LEU A 88 -3.97 -3.85 4.62
CA LEU A 88 -2.78 -4.43 5.27
C LEU A 88 -1.68 -4.78 4.26
N ILE A 89 -2.04 -5.34 3.11
CA ILE A 89 -1.08 -5.66 2.04
C ILE A 89 -0.39 -4.38 1.56
N ASN A 90 -1.16 -3.33 1.28
CA ASN A 90 -0.62 -2.04 0.82
C ASN A 90 0.31 -1.41 1.87
N VAL A 91 -0.05 -1.48 3.16
CA VAL A 91 0.80 -1.02 4.26
C VAL A 91 2.11 -1.81 4.31
N PHE A 92 2.07 -3.14 4.19
CA PHE A 92 3.28 -3.96 4.22
C PHE A 92 4.21 -3.66 3.05
N VAL A 93 3.65 -3.45 1.85
CA VAL A 93 4.44 -3.05 0.67
C VAL A 93 5.12 -1.71 0.95
N VAL A 94 4.36 -0.67 1.28
CA VAL A 94 4.91 0.67 1.54
C VAL A 94 5.96 0.65 2.66
N ALA A 95 5.73 -0.09 3.75
CA ALA A 95 6.67 -0.16 4.87
C ALA A 95 7.99 -0.86 4.49
N VAL A 96 7.94 -1.96 3.72
CA VAL A 96 9.15 -2.65 3.26
C VAL A 96 9.94 -1.77 2.28
N PHE A 97 9.26 -1.10 1.35
CA PHE A 97 9.89 -0.17 0.42
C PHE A 97 10.48 1.06 1.11
N ALA A 98 9.76 1.61 2.10
CA ALA A 98 10.26 2.71 2.90
C ALA A 98 11.56 2.29 3.60
N GLU A 99 11.61 1.13 4.27
CA GLU A 99 12.86 0.76 4.94
C GLU A 99 14.00 0.41 3.98
N ALA A 100 13.71 -0.17 2.81
CA ALA A 100 14.74 -0.49 1.84
C ALA A 100 15.40 0.77 1.22
N PHE A 101 14.63 1.84 1.00
CA PHE A 101 15.04 2.94 0.13
C PHE A 101 14.94 4.34 0.73
N TYR A 102 14.30 4.51 1.89
CA TYR A 102 14.12 5.83 2.50
C TYR A 102 15.45 6.39 3.00
N ASN A 103 15.78 7.59 2.53
CA ASN A 103 16.99 8.34 2.88
C ASN A 103 18.33 7.62 2.57
N LYS A 104 18.31 6.66 1.62
CA LYS A 104 19.52 5.97 1.13
C LYS A 104 20.11 6.68 -0.07
N THR A 105 21.43 6.58 -0.22
CA THR A 105 22.12 7.06 -1.43
C THR A 105 22.27 5.93 -2.45
N ASN A 106 22.44 6.28 -3.74
CA ASN A 106 22.62 5.27 -4.79
C ASN A 106 23.87 4.39 -4.53
N MET A 107 24.91 4.94 -3.89
CA MET A 107 26.12 4.21 -3.53
C MET A 107 25.86 3.13 -2.47
N GLU A 108 25.13 3.46 -1.40
CA GLU A 108 24.78 2.51 -0.34
C GLU A 108 23.93 1.35 -0.86
N VAL A 109 22.96 1.63 -1.73
CA VAL A 109 22.12 0.60 -2.34
C VAL A 109 22.93 -0.25 -3.33
N ASN A 110 23.81 0.35 -4.12
CA ASN A 110 24.66 -0.38 -5.04
C ASN A 110 25.62 -1.32 -4.28
N GLU A 111 26.23 -0.88 -3.16
CA GLU A 111 27.06 -1.77 -2.33
C GLU A 111 26.27 -2.98 -1.81
N GLN A 112 25.01 -2.79 -1.42
CA GLN A 112 24.15 -3.87 -0.95
C GLN A 112 23.71 -4.81 -2.08
N CYS A 113 23.43 -4.28 -3.28
CA CYS A 113 23.09 -5.06 -4.48
C CYS A 113 24.31 -5.78 -5.10
N ASN A 114 25.51 -5.24 -4.97
CA ASN A 114 26.75 -5.84 -5.47
C ASN A 114 27.09 -7.14 -4.72
N GLN A 115 26.69 -7.26 -3.45
CA GLN A 115 26.84 -8.50 -2.67
C GLN A 115 25.93 -9.63 -3.17
N THR A 116 24.76 -9.29 -3.73
CA THR A 116 23.79 -10.24 -4.31
C THR A 116 23.97 -10.47 -5.80
N GLY A 117 24.76 -9.63 -6.50
CA GLY A 117 25.08 -9.77 -7.93
C GLY A 117 23.92 -9.43 -8.87
N ILE A 118 22.92 -8.70 -8.39
CA ILE A 118 21.67 -8.44 -9.11
C ILE A 118 21.55 -6.93 -9.37
N HIS A 119 21.33 -6.56 -10.65
CA HIS A 119 20.95 -5.21 -11.10
C HIS A 119 21.87 -4.05 -10.65
N THR A 120 23.19 -4.25 -10.64
CA THR A 120 24.20 -3.21 -10.36
C THR A 120 24.14 -2.01 -11.33
N ASP A 121 23.64 -2.24 -12.55
CA ASP A 121 23.50 -1.21 -13.59
C ASP A 121 22.33 -0.24 -13.33
N LEU A 122 21.40 -0.62 -12.43
CA LEU A 122 20.20 0.17 -12.12
C LEU A 122 20.49 1.34 -11.17
N PHE A 123 21.56 1.23 -10.37
CA PHE A 123 21.96 2.19 -9.34
C PHE A 123 23.40 2.66 -9.59
N PRO A 124 23.64 3.76 -10.31
CA PRO A 124 24.99 4.26 -10.53
C PRO A 124 25.65 4.66 -9.20
N PRO A 125 26.96 4.40 -8.99
CA PRO A 125 27.67 4.69 -7.74
C PRO A 125 27.93 6.19 -7.57
N ASN A 126 26.86 6.96 -7.36
CA ASN A 126 26.86 8.41 -7.21
C ASN A 126 26.35 8.79 -5.81
N ASN A 127 26.78 9.94 -5.28
CA ASN A 127 26.34 10.49 -3.99
C ASN A 127 24.97 11.20 -4.03
N HIS A 128 24.22 11.04 -5.13
CA HIS A 128 22.87 11.61 -5.22
C HIS A 128 21.87 10.78 -4.39
N THR A 129 20.87 11.48 -3.84
CA THR A 129 19.71 10.84 -3.21
C THR A 129 19.05 9.88 -4.19
N LEU A 130 18.64 8.72 -3.71
CA LEU A 130 18.03 7.69 -4.53
C LEU A 130 16.67 8.16 -5.07
N GLU A 131 16.57 8.28 -6.39
CA GLU A 131 15.27 8.41 -7.07
C GLU A 131 14.80 7.00 -7.49
N VAL A 132 13.75 6.54 -6.82
CA VAL A 132 13.11 5.25 -7.06
C VAL A 132 11.99 5.43 -8.07
N ASP A 133 12.06 4.69 -9.17
CA ASP A 133 11.01 4.59 -10.18
C ASP A 133 10.42 3.17 -10.17
N ILE A 134 9.26 2.95 -10.79
CA ILE A 134 8.59 1.65 -10.87
C ILE A 134 9.49 0.54 -11.46
N TYR A 135 10.48 0.91 -12.27
CA TYR A 135 11.49 -0.01 -12.81
C TYR A 135 12.59 -0.38 -11.80
N LYS A 136 12.82 0.48 -10.81
CA LYS A 136 13.80 0.29 -9.73
C LYS A 136 13.17 -0.20 -8.43
N GLY A 137 11.84 -0.28 -8.35
CA GLY A 137 11.12 -0.84 -7.21
C GLY A 137 10.94 -2.36 -7.28
N GLY A 138 11.36 -3.02 -8.36
CA GLY A 138 11.19 -4.47 -8.53
C GLY A 138 12.38 -5.33 -8.06
N VAL A 139 13.44 -4.71 -7.55
CA VAL A 139 14.73 -5.33 -7.23
C VAL A 139 14.91 -5.59 -5.75
#